data_AF-A0A502MND8-F1
#
_entry.id   AF-A0A502MND8-F1
#
_cell.length_a   1.000
_cell.length_b   1.000
_cell.length_c   1.000
_cell.angle_alpha   90.00
_cell.angle_beta   90.00
_cell.angle_gamma   90.00
#
_symmetry.space_group_name_H-M   'P 1'
#
loop_
_entity.id
_entity.type
_entity.pdbx_description
1 polymer ?
#
loop_
_entity_poly.entity_id
_entity_poly.type
_entity_poly.pdbx_seq_one_letter_code
_entity_poly.pdbx_strand_id
1 'polypeptide(L)' 'MSARDPHSLQSEPTPEGEQTLIPGVRPVTTRDRLSLLMEATMRPRAAQKPLDIGLFDEAQRNQLDLF' A
#
# COMPACT_ATOMS: atom_id res chain seq x y z
N MET A 1 -7.00 -36.33 11.37
CA MET A 1 -6.12 -35.22 11.80
C MET A 1 -6.99 -33.98 11.89
N SER A 2 -7.49 -33.63 13.09
CA SER A 2 -8.33 -32.43 13.26
C SER A 2 -7.40 -31.25 13.53
N ALA A 3 -7.18 -30.41 12.52
CA ALA A 3 -6.48 -29.15 12.68
C ALA A 3 -7.38 -28.17 13.45
N ARG A 4 -6.80 -27.40 14.39
CA ARG A 4 -7.49 -26.32 15.12
C ARG A 4 -8.00 -25.27 14.13
N ASP A 5 -9.14 -24.63 14.37
CA ASP A 5 -9.37 -23.26 13.87
C ASP A 5 -9.35 -22.30 15.06
N PRO A 6 -8.25 -21.59 15.33
CA PRO A 6 -8.00 -21.07 16.67
C PRO A 6 -8.90 -19.92 17.12
N HIS A 7 -9.51 -19.13 16.23
CA HIS A 7 -10.41 -18.06 16.63
C HIS A 7 -11.38 -17.72 15.48
N SER A 8 -12.69 -17.75 15.73
CA SER A 8 -13.65 -17.07 14.85
C SER A 8 -13.24 -15.60 14.75
N LEU A 9 -13.04 -15.11 13.53
CA LEU A 9 -12.62 -13.73 13.30
C LEU A 9 -13.70 -12.78 13.83
N GLN A 10 -13.31 -11.76 14.60
CA GLN A 10 -14.25 -10.75 15.10
C GLN A 10 -14.75 -9.91 13.94
N SER A 11 -16.07 -9.74 13.79
CA SER A 11 -16.67 -8.90 12.77
C SER A 11 -17.41 -7.70 13.37
N GLU A 12 -17.42 -6.59 12.64
CA GLU A 12 -18.20 -5.39 12.97
C GLU A 12 -18.92 -4.83 11.72
N PRO A 13 -20.14 -4.30 11.88
CA PRO A 13 -20.84 -3.63 10.79
C PRO A 13 -20.23 -2.25 10.52
N THR A 14 -19.97 -1.96 9.26
CA THR A 14 -19.46 -0.66 8.78
C THR A 14 -20.32 -0.15 7.63
N PRO A 15 -20.24 1.14 7.25
CA PRO A 15 -20.96 1.67 6.09
C PRO A 15 -20.68 0.91 4.78
N GLU A 16 -19.53 0.25 4.68
CA GLU A 16 -19.09 -0.57 3.54
C GLU A 16 -19.56 -2.04 3.62
N GLY A 17 -20.16 -2.46 4.74
CA GLY A 17 -20.65 -3.83 4.99
C GLY A 17 -20.08 -4.47 6.26
N GLU A 18 -20.29 -5.78 6.42
CA GLU A 18 -19.67 -6.57 7.49
C GLU A 18 -18.17 -6.66 7.25
N GLN A 19 -17.37 -6.09 8.16
CA GLN A 19 -15.92 -6.16 8.10
C GLN A 19 -15.38 -7.05 9.20
N THR A 20 -14.30 -7.75 8.91
CA THR A 20 -13.70 -8.74 9.79
C THR A 20 -12.29 -8.34 10.18
N LEU A 21 -11.98 -8.34 11.47
CA LEU A 21 -10.65 -8.04 11.98
C LEU A 21 -9.71 -9.20 11.66
N ILE A 22 -8.71 -8.96 10.82
CA ILE A 22 -7.71 -9.96 10.43
C ILE A 22 -6.72 -10.16 11.59
N PRO A 23 -6.60 -11.37 12.17
CA PRO A 23 -5.65 -11.67 13.22
C PRO A 23 -4.22 -11.38 12.76
N GLY A 24 -3.43 -10.77 13.64
CA GLY A 24 -2.06 -10.38 13.33
C GLY A 24 -1.92 -9.08 12.53
N VAL A 25 -3.02 -8.48 12.07
CA VAL A 25 -3.03 -7.14 11.49
C VAL A 25 -3.37 -6.14 12.59
N ARG A 26 -2.48 -5.16 12.80
CA ARG A 26 -2.71 -4.03 13.71
C ARG A 26 -2.86 -2.74 12.90
N PRO A 27 -3.75 -1.81 13.28
CA PRO A 27 -3.82 -0.50 12.65
C PRO A 27 -2.48 0.23 12.71
N VAL A 28 -2.11 0.90 11.62
CA VAL A 28 -0.91 1.73 11.57
C VAL A 28 -1.15 3.01 12.37
N THR A 29 -0.42 3.18 13.46
CA THR A 29 -0.54 4.35 14.34
C THR A 29 0.24 5.54 13.80
N THR A 30 -0.04 6.74 14.30
CA THR A 30 0.76 7.94 13.99
C THR A 30 2.23 7.76 14.35
N ARG A 31 2.53 7.08 15.45
CA ARG A 31 3.90 6.76 15.87
C ARG A 31 4.61 5.85 14.85
N ASP A 32 3.93 4.83 14.35
CA ASP A 32 4.49 3.93 13.33
C ASP A 32 4.84 4.71 12.06
N ARG A 33 3.96 5.62 11.62
CA ARG A 33 4.20 6.47 10.45
C ARG A 33 5.42 7.37 10.63
N LEU A 34 5.57 8.00 11.80
CA LEU A 34 6.71 8.88 12.09
C LEU A 34 8.03 8.12 12.17
N SER A 35 8.03 6.94 12.81
CA SER A 35 9.23 6.09 12.91
C SER A 35 9.73 5.68 11.52
N LEU A 36 8.80 5.26 10.65
CA LEU A 36 9.09 4.92 9.27
C LEU A 36 9.66 6.11 8.47
N LEU A 37 9.20 7.34 8.73
CA LEU A 37 9.73 8.54 8.08
C LEU A 37 11.13 8.89 8.57
N MET A 38 11.42 8.70 9.87
CA MET A 38 12.75 8.94 10.44
C MET A 38 13.80 7.98 9.88
N GLU A 39 13.42 6.71 9.66
CA GLU A 39 14.31 5.67 9.10
C GLU A 39 14.51 5.80 7.58
N ALA A 40 13.68 6.60 6.91
CA ALA A 40 13.67 6.74 5.46
C ALA A 40 14.74 7.72 4.92
N THR A 41 16.00 7.57 5.35
CA THR A 41 17.11 8.48 4.98
C THR A 41 17.35 8.57 3.46
N MET A 42 17.06 7.49 2.72
CA MET A 42 17.29 7.41 1.27
C MET A 42 16.01 7.60 0.44
N ARG A 43 14.90 8.07 1.04
CA ARG A 43 13.70 8.32 0.24
C ARG A 43 13.91 9.49 -0.72
N PRO A 44 13.44 9.36 -1.97
CA PRO A 44 13.47 10.47 -2.90
C PRO A 44 12.65 11.64 -2.36
N ARG A 45 13.26 12.83 -2.36
CA ARG A 45 12.66 14.08 -1.84
C ARG A 45 11.67 14.73 -2.80
N ALA A 46 11.62 14.22 -4.03
CA ALA A 46 10.71 14.63 -5.09
C ALA A 46 10.20 13.36 -5.78
N ALA A 47 9.07 13.47 -6.49
CA ALA A 47 8.60 12.38 -7.34
C ALA A 47 9.74 11.94 -8.28
N GLN A 48 10.14 10.67 -8.20
CA GLN A 48 11.07 10.13 -9.17
C GLN A 48 10.34 10.04 -10.50
N LYS A 49 10.87 10.73 -11.51
CA LYS A 49 10.37 10.57 -12.86
C LYS A 49 10.63 9.12 -13.29
N PRO A 50 9.66 8.47 -13.93
CA PRO A 50 9.88 7.20 -14.62
C PRO A 50 11.16 7.27 -15.49
N LEU A 51 11.97 6.21 -15.46
CA LEU A 51 13.33 6.18 -16.07
C LEU A 51 13.30 6.24 -17.61
N ASP A 52 12.13 6.03 -18.19
CA ASP A 52 11.76 6.16 -19.59
C ASP A 52 11.56 7.61 -20.04
N ILE A 53 11.54 8.58 -19.10
CA ILE A 53 11.42 10.01 -19.41
C ILE A 53 12.80 10.67 -19.29
N GLY A 54 13.45 10.96 -20.43
CA GLY A 54 14.82 11.49 -20.43
C GLY A 54 15.48 11.51 -21.81
N LEU A 55 16.81 11.38 -21.85
CA LEU A 55 17.64 11.54 -23.07
C LEU A 55 17.22 10.64 -24.25
N PHE A 56 16.60 9.49 -23.98
CA PHE A 56 16.15 8.53 -24.98
C PHE A 56 14.63 8.49 -25.17
N ASP A 57 13.86 9.18 -24.31
CA ASP A 57 12.39 9.29 -24.28
C ASP A 57 11.66 8.15 -25.02
N GLU A 58 11.88 6.90 -24.59
CA GLU A 58 11.39 5.70 -25.28
C GLU A 58 9.85 5.62 -25.23
N ALA A 59 9.24 6.32 -24.28
CA ALA A 59 7.80 6.43 -24.07
C ALA A 59 7.12 7.53 -24.92
N GLN A 60 7.87 8.41 -25.60
CA GLN A 60 7.30 9.50 -26.41
C GLN A 60 6.44 9.01 -27.60
N ARG A 61 6.44 7.69 -27.89
CA ARG A 61 5.79 7.07 -29.05
C ARG A 61 4.64 6.10 -28.74
N ASN A 62 4.04 6.12 -27.55
CA ASN A 62 2.80 5.37 -27.27
C ASN A 62 2.12 6.01 -26.05
N GLN A 63 0.96 6.67 -26.09
CA GLN A 63 -0.21 6.55 -26.96
C GLN A 63 -0.89 7.93 -27.03
N LEU A 64 -1.29 8.35 -28.23
CA LEU A 64 -2.35 9.37 -28.33
C LEU A 64 -3.62 8.74 -27.75
N ASP A 65 -4.30 9.46 -26.86
CA ASP A 65 -5.59 9.06 -26.28
C ASP A 65 -6.52 8.58 -27.39
N LEU A 66 -7.04 7.36 -27.22
CA LEU A 66 -8.19 6.88 -27.97
C LEU A 66 -9.37 6.68 -27.03
N PHE A 67 -9.66 7.64 -26.14
CA PHE A 67 -10.98 7.81 -25.51
C PHE A 67 -11.24 9.29 -25.22
#